data_AF-L1JH09-F1
#
_entry.id   AF-L1JH09-F1
#
_cell.length_a   1.000
_cell.length_b   1.000
_cell.length_c   1.000
_cell.angle_alpha   90.00
_cell.angle_beta   90.00
_cell.angle_gamma   90.00
#
_symmetry.space_group_name_H-M   'P 1'
#
loop_
_entity.id
_entity.type
_entity.pdbx_description
1 polymer ?
#
loop_
_entity_poly.entity_id
_entity_poly.type
_entity_poly.pdbx_seq_one_letter_code
_entity_poly.pdbx_strand_id
1 'polypeptide(L)'
;GQAGWMPRHSHAVTVFKERLWLMGGFSEEGHSLNDVWSSSDGGDDLYNDVWLSTNGSAWQLVTGNAPWARRRGFSLLAFQDSLLVIAGHAQKEFEGGTDGFLQSDIWQSKDGADWVEAAALA
;
A
#
# COMPACT_ATOMS: atom_id res chain seq x y z
N GLY A 1 10.24 -1.94 -20.59
CA GLY A 1 11.01 -2.03 -19.35
C GLY A 1 10.05 -2.27 -18.21
N GLN A 2 10.37 -3.14 -17.27
CA GLN A 2 9.53 -3.43 -16.10
C GLN A 2 9.94 -2.51 -14.95
N ALA A 3 8.99 -1.84 -14.32
CA ALA A 3 9.24 -0.79 -13.32
C ALA A 3 9.66 -1.31 -11.92
N GLY A 4 9.84 -2.63 -11.75
CA GLY A 4 10.38 -3.26 -10.53
C GLY A 4 9.34 -3.75 -9.53
N TRP A 5 8.13 -3.22 -9.56
CA TRP A 5 6.99 -3.72 -8.78
C TRP A 5 6.16 -4.75 -9.53
N MET A 6 5.43 -5.55 -8.76
CA MET A 6 4.44 -6.50 -9.25
C MET A 6 3.23 -5.80 -9.91
N PRO A 7 2.59 -6.45 -10.90
CA PRO A 7 1.31 -5.98 -11.47
C PRO A 7 0.27 -5.70 -10.37
N ARG A 8 -0.50 -4.62 -10.51
CA ARG A 8 -1.48 -4.21 -9.49
C ARG A 8 -2.55 -3.26 -10.01
N HIS A 9 -3.75 -3.32 -9.42
CA HIS A 9 -4.82 -2.34 -9.59
C HIS A 9 -5.24 -1.73 -8.24
N SER A 10 -6.08 -0.68 -8.27
CA SER A 10 -6.54 0.03 -7.05
C SER A 10 -5.40 0.54 -6.15
N HIS A 11 -4.21 0.74 -6.73
CA HIS A 11 -3.07 1.42 -6.13
C HIS A 11 -3.28 2.94 -6.20
N ALA A 12 -2.56 3.68 -5.36
CA ALA A 12 -2.64 5.14 -5.34
C ALA A 12 -1.31 5.77 -5.79
N VAL A 13 -1.39 6.92 -6.49
CA VAL A 13 -0.23 7.69 -6.93
C VAL A 13 -0.41 9.17 -6.60
N THR A 14 0.65 9.83 -6.12
CA THR A 14 0.67 11.29 -5.92
C THR A 14 2.01 11.91 -6.33
N VAL A 15 2.03 13.23 -6.50
CA VAL A 15 3.26 14.01 -6.65
C VAL A 15 3.58 14.70 -5.33
N PHE A 16 4.80 14.51 -4.83
CA PHE A 16 5.31 15.18 -3.64
C PHE A 16 6.81 15.40 -3.74
N LYS A 17 7.27 16.63 -3.46
CA LYS A 17 8.68 17.04 -3.61
C LYS A 17 9.26 16.68 -4.98
N GLU A 18 8.50 17.02 -6.04
CA GLU A 18 8.86 16.78 -7.45
C GLU A 18 9.09 15.30 -7.81
N ARG A 19 8.55 14.38 -7.00
CA ARG A 19 8.64 12.93 -7.20
C ARG A 19 7.26 12.32 -7.30
N LEU A 20 7.14 11.28 -8.12
CA LEU A 20 5.98 10.40 -8.12
C LEU A 20 6.12 9.38 -6.99
N TRP A 21 5.03 9.15 -6.28
CA TRP A 21 4.93 8.18 -5.21
C TRP A 21 3.82 7.21 -5.53
N LEU A 22 4.11 5.91 -5.55
CA LEU A 22 3.14 4.85 -5.79
C LEU A 22 3.09 3.95 -4.57
N MET A 23 1.88 3.61 -4.11
CA MET A 23 1.71 2.78 -2.91
C MET A 23 0.53 1.82 -3.06
N GLY A 24 0.69 0.68 -2.40
CA GLY A 24 -0.35 -0.31 -2.17
C GLY A 24 -1.01 -0.84 -3.45
N GLY A 25 -2.29 -1.19 -3.36
CA GLY A 25 -3.04 -1.83 -4.43
C GLY A 25 -3.10 -3.35 -4.28
N PHE A 26 -3.67 -4.00 -5.28
CA PHE A 26 -4.00 -5.43 -5.30
C PHE A 26 -3.49 -6.09 -6.58
N SER A 27 -2.86 -7.25 -6.48
CA SER A 27 -2.53 -8.12 -7.60
C SER A 27 -3.59 -9.22 -7.74
N GLU A 28 -3.85 -9.68 -8.97
CA GLU A 28 -4.69 -10.86 -9.21
C GLU A 28 -3.87 -12.15 -9.35
N GLU A 29 -2.57 -12.11 -9.04
CA GLU A 29 -1.68 -13.29 -9.12
C GLU A 29 -1.84 -14.21 -7.90
N GLY A 30 -2.96 -14.95 -7.90
CA GLY A 30 -3.33 -16.00 -6.94
C GLY A 30 -4.18 -15.44 -5.80
N HIS A 31 -5.51 -15.56 -5.77
CA HIS A 31 -6.18 -16.84 -5.51
C HIS A 31 -7.64 -16.90 -6.05
N SER A 32 -7.95 -18.01 -6.71
CA SER A 32 -9.31 -18.59 -6.73
C SER A 32 -9.17 -20.11 -6.77
N LEU A 33 -8.74 -20.72 -5.66
CA LEU A 33 -8.86 -22.15 -5.45
C LEU A 33 -9.48 -22.38 -4.07
N ASN A 34 -10.50 -23.24 -4.03
CA ASN A 34 -11.31 -23.58 -2.86
C ASN A 34 -10.55 -24.36 -1.76
N ASP A 35 -9.26 -24.15 -1.58
CA ASP A 35 -8.48 -24.86 -0.56
C ASP A 35 -7.58 -23.91 0.23
N VAL A 36 -7.58 -24.13 1.55
CA VAL A 36 -6.81 -23.42 2.57
C VAL A 36 -5.32 -23.44 2.20
N TRP A 37 -4.76 -22.27 1.91
CA TRP A 37 -3.32 -22.07 1.83
C TRP A 37 -2.90 -21.05 2.87
N SER A 38 -2.05 -21.46 3.80
CA SER A 38 -1.21 -20.55 4.58
C SER A 38 0.18 -20.59 3.95
N SER A 39 0.57 -19.54 3.24
CA SER A 39 2.00 -19.36 2.94
C SER A 39 2.68 -18.76 4.17
N SER A 40 3.93 -19.13 4.41
CA SER A 40 4.73 -18.60 5.54
C SER A 40 5.10 -17.13 5.41
N ASP A 41 4.78 -16.50 4.27
CA ASP A 41 4.88 -15.06 4.00
C ASP A 41 3.51 -14.34 3.95
N GLY A 42 2.40 -15.05 4.19
CA GLY A 42 1.04 -14.49 4.34
C GLY A 42 0.58 -13.73 3.10
N GLY A 43 0.34 -14.45 2.01
CA GLY A 43 0.09 -13.95 0.66
C GLY A 43 -1.19 -13.15 0.46
N ASP A 44 -1.37 -12.07 1.22
CA ASP A 44 -2.35 -11.06 0.86
C ASP A 44 -1.97 -10.50 -0.52
N ASP A 45 -2.88 -10.61 -1.49
CA ASP A 45 -2.84 -9.96 -2.81
C ASP A 45 -2.64 -8.43 -2.72
N LEU A 46 -2.75 -7.87 -1.51
CA LEU A 46 -2.57 -6.47 -1.20
C LEU A 46 -1.11 -6.11 -0.91
N TYR A 47 -0.76 -4.87 -1.26
CA TYR A 47 0.54 -4.29 -0.95
C TYR A 47 0.45 -3.15 0.08
N ASN A 48 1.55 -2.93 0.79
CA ASN A 48 1.85 -1.74 1.59
C ASN A 48 3.28 -1.23 1.30
N ASP A 49 3.82 -1.58 0.14
CA ASP A 49 5.10 -1.07 -0.32
C ASP A 49 4.98 0.40 -0.76
N VAL A 50 6.10 1.12 -0.67
CA VAL A 50 6.22 2.51 -1.09
C VAL A 50 7.29 2.63 -2.15
N TRP A 51 6.90 3.11 -3.32
CA TRP A 51 7.79 3.33 -4.45
C TRP A 51 7.89 4.79 -4.83
N LEU A 52 9.08 5.22 -5.25
CA LEU A 52 9.34 6.57 -5.72
C LEU A 52 9.84 6.58 -7.17
N SER A 53 9.60 7.68 -7.89
CA SER A 53 10.28 7.98 -9.15
C SER A 53 10.48 9.47 -9.37
N THR A 54 11.57 9.81 -10.04
CA THR A 54 11.91 11.18 -10.47
C THR A 54 11.60 11.42 -11.95
N ASN A 55 11.26 10.38 -12.72
CA ASN A 55 11.08 10.49 -14.18
C ASN A 55 9.91 9.67 -14.75
N GLY A 56 9.15 8.96 -13.90
CA GLY A 56 8.01 8.14 -14.29
C GLY A 56 8.35 6.82 -15.00
N SER A 57 9.58 6.65 -15.50
CA SER A 57 10.01 5.43 -16.20
C SER A 57 10.86 4.49 -15.36
N ALA A 58 11.57 5.01 -14.36
CA ALA A 58 12.43 4.26 -13.45
C ALA A 58 11.98 4.50 -12.02
N TRP A 59 11.86 3.43 -11.24
CA TRP A 59 11.30 3.50 -9.90
C TRP A 59 12.14 2.74 -8.89
N GLN A 60 12.12 3.24 -7.66
CA GLN A 60 12.90 2.74 -6.55
C GLN A 60 11.99 2.43 -5.37
N LEU A 61 12.16 1.25 -4.78
CA LEU A 61 11.51 0.87 -3.54
C LEU A 61 12.11 1.70 -2.38
N VAL A 62 11.26 2.44 -1.67
CA VAL A 62 11.61 3.18 -0.45
C VAL A 62 11.36 2.33 0.78
N THR A 63 10.18 1.72 0.83
CA THR A 63 9.70 0.96 1.99
C THR A 63 9.10 -0.34 1.49
N GLY A 64 9.67 -1.47 1.90
CA GLY A 64 9.17 -2.79 1.54
C GLY A 64 7.91 -3.20 2.31
N ASN A 65 7.81 -2.80 3.57
CA ASN A 65 6.67 -3.07 4.44
C ASN A 65 6.38 -1.83 5.29
N ALA A 66 5.41 -1.01 4.88
CA ALA A 66 4.98 0.13 5.68
C ALA A 66 4.24 -0.33 6.96
N PRO A 67 4.16 0.51 8.01
CA PRO A 67 3.60 0.10 9.30
C PRO A 67 2.08 -0.16 9.28
N TRP A 68 1.36 0.26 8.23
CA TRP A 68 -0.06 -0.05 8.08
C TRP A 68 -0.30 -1.41 7.43
N ALA A 69 -1.48 -1.97 7.70
CA ALA A 69 -1.98 -3.16 7.01
C ALA A 69 -2.02 -2.97 5.49
N ARG A 70 -1.56 -3.97 4.74
CA ARG A 70 -1.68 -4.08 3.28
C ARG A 70 -3.09 -3.70 2.83
N ARG A 71 -3.21 -2.81 1.84
CA ARG A 71 -4.49 -2.18 1.49
C ARG A 71 -4.58 -1.67 0.06
N ARG A 72 -5.83 -1.55 -0.41
CA ARG A 72 -6.20 -0.99 -1.71
C ARG A 72 -7.29 0.07 -1.56
N GLY A 73 -7.49 0.88 -2.60
CA GLY A 73 -8.61 1.83 -2.67
C GLY A 73 -8.57 2.91 -1.58
N PHE A 74 -7.39 3.21 -1.04
CA PHE A 74 -7.16 4.31 -0.11
C PHE A 74 -6.83 5.60 -0.87
N SER A 75 -6.89 6.73 -0.18
CA SER A 75 -6.41 8.01 -0.72
C SER A 75 -4.94 8.21 -0.36
N LEU A 76 -4.12 8.55 -1.36
CA LEU A 76 -2.74 9.01 -1.20
C LEU A 76 -2.64 10.45 -1.69
N LEU A 77 -2.23 11.38 -0.82
CA LEU A 77 -2.15 12.79 -1.20
C LEU A 77 -1.00 13.51 -0.48
N ALA A 78 -0.53 14.59 -1.10
CA ALA A 78 0.43 15.49 -0.49
C ALA A 78 -0.31 16.66 0.16
N PHE A 79 -0.07 16.89 1.45
CA PHE A 79 -0.67 18.00 2.18
C PHE A 79 0.26 18.48 3.29
N GLN A 80 0.42 19.79 3.42
CA GLN A 80 1.27 20.43 4.45
C GLN A 80 2.66 19.80 4.58
N ASP A 81 3.35 19.67 3.44
CA ASP A 81 4.68 19.07 3.35
C ASP A 81 4.75 17.60 3.83
N SER A 82 3.64 16.85 3.79
CA SER A 82 3.59 15.44 4.14
C SER A 82 2.86 14.62 3.08
N LEU A 83 3.27 13.37 2.90
CA LEU A 83 2.46 12.33 2.30
C LEU A 83 1.43 11.87 3.32
N LEU A 84 0.18 11.70 2.90
CA LEU A 84 -0.90 11.15 3.71
C LEU A 84 -1.50 9.92 3.03
N VAL A 85 -1.63 8.84 3.79
CA VAL A 85 -2.45 7.67 3.46
C VAL A 85 -3.71 7.74 4.33
N ILE A 86 -4.88 7.75 3.71
CA ILE A 86 -6.16 7.90 4.41
C ILE A 86 -7.07 6.73 4.07
N ALA A 87 -7.52 6.03 5.12
CA ALA A 87 -8.51 4.95 5.03
C ALA A 87 -8.08 3.81 4.07
N GLY A 88 -9.06 3.10 3.51
CA GLY A 88 -8.86 2.04 2.51
C GLY A 88 -9.50 0.72 2.89
N HIS A 89 -9.34 -0.28 2.02
CA HIS A 89 -9.79 -1.64 2.26
C HIS A 89 -8.57 -2.53 2.50
N ALA A 90 -8.45 -3.04 3.72
CA ALA A 90 -7.48 -4.05 4.10
C ALA A 90 -8.10 -5.45 4.01
N GLN A 91 -7.25 -6.46 3.93
CA GLN A 91 -7.65 -7.85 4.07
C GLN A 91 -6.79 -8.52 5.14
N LYS A 92 -7.35 -9.56 5.74
CA LYS A 92 -6.61 -10.45 6.63
C LYS A 92 -6.98 -11.89 6.31
N GLU A 93 -5.97 -12.68 6.04
CA GLU A 93 -6.09 -14.12 5.88
C GLU A 93 -6.30 -14.83 7.22
N PHE A 94 -7.15 -15.85 7.20
CA PHE A 94 -7.38 -16.76 8.30
C PHE A 94 -7.54 -18.20 7.75
N GLU A 95 -7.46 -19.19 8.65
CA GLU A 95 -7.75 -20.57 8.28
C GLU A 95 -9.21 -20.68 7.79
N GLY A 96 -9.39 -20.99 6.51
CA GLY A 96 -10.72 -21.12 5.88
C GLY A 96 -11.23 -19.91 5.09
N GLY A 97 -10.46 -18.82 4.93
CA GLY A 97 -10.83 -17.72 4.04
C GLY A 97 -10.13 -16.39 4.29
N THR A 98 -10.61 -15.34 3.61
CA THR A 98 -10.13 -13.96 3.78
C THR A 98 -11.26 -13.06 4.29
N ASP A 99 -10.95 -12.18 5.24
CA ASP A 99 -11.88 -11.15 5.70
C ASP A 99 -11.42 -9.76 5.26
N GLY A 100 -12.32 -9.01 4.65
CA GLY A 100 -12.08 -7.65 4.17
C GLY A 100 -12.63 -6.64 5.16
N PHE A 101 -11.82 -5.69 5.59
CA PHE A 101 -12.25 -4.66 6.54
C PHE A 101 -11.81 -3.27 6.10
N LEU A 102 -12.68 -2.31 6.38
CA LEU A 102 -12.45 -0.90 6.09
C LEU A 102 -11.58 -0.28 7.18
N GLN A 103 -10.65 0.55 6.74
CA GLN A 103 -9.74 1.29 7.58
C GLN A 103 -10.22 2.75 7.71
N SER A 104 -10.03 3.33 8.89
CA SER A 104 -10.31 4.75 9.17
C SER A 104 -9.09 5.47 9.76
N ASP A 105 -7.92 4.83 9.71
CA ASP A 105 -6.63 5.39 10.13
C ASP A 105 -6.09 6.39 9.09
N ILE A 106 -5.19 7.24 9.57
CA ILE A 106 -4.44 8.19 8.75
C ILE A 106 -2.97 7.98 9.08
N TRP A 107 -2.14 7.79 8.05
CA TRP A 107 -0.69 7.71 8.18
C TRP A 107 -0.05 8.89 7.48
N GLN A 108 1.01 9.44 8.08
CA GLN A 108 1.76 10.55 7.51
C GLN A 108 3.26 10.27 7.45
N SER A 109 3.91 10.82 6.43
CA SER A 109 5.37 10.77 6.29
C SER A 109 5.92 11.99 5.56
N LYS A 110 7.17 12.37 5.87
CA LYS A 110 7.90 13.45 5.21
C LYS A 110 8.77 12.97 4.04
N ASP A 111 8.99 11.67 3.92
CA ASP A 111 9.98 11.06 3.02
C ASP A 111 9.57 9.68 2.47
N GLY A 112 8.41 9.15 2.86
CA GLY A 112 7.91 7.84 2.44
C GLY A 112 8.64 6.64 3.07
N ALA A 113 9.63 6.87 3.94
CA ALA A 113 10.36 5.86 4.68
C ALA A 113 9.86 5.78 6.14
N ASP A 114 9.78 6.94 6.79
CA ASP A 114 9.37 7.05 8.19
C ASP A 114 7.90 7.48 8.26
N TRP A 115 7.05 6.59 8.77
CA TRP A 115 5.61 6.79 8.84
C TRP A 115 5.12 6.77 10.27
N VAL A 116 4.25 7.72 10.60
CA VAL A 116 3.57 7.79 11.88
C VAL A 116 2.07 7.84 11.67
N GLU A 117 1.31 7.16 12.52
CA GLU A 117 -0.13 7.29 12.54
C GLU A 117 -0.49 8.70 13.02
N ALA A 118 -1.19 9.45 12.17
CA ALA A 118 -1.69 10.77 12.51
C ALA A 118 -2.89 10.57 13.44
N ALA A 119 -2.69 10.82 14.74
CA ALA A 119 -3.71 10.64 15.76
C ALA A 119 -5.04 11.29 15.33
N ALA A 120 -6.13 10.52 15.40
CA ALA A 120 -7.46 11.09 15.33
C ALA A 120 -7.59 12.08 16.48
N LEU A 121 -7.92 13.34 16.19
CA LEU A 121 -8.33 14.29 17.21
C LEU A 121 -9.44 13.63 18.04
N ALA A 122 -9.20 13.47 19.33
CA ALA A 122 -10.19 13.05 20.30
C ALA A 122 -11.29 14.11 20.46
#